data_AF-A0A523IAR4-F1
#
_entry.id   AF-A0A523IAR4-F1
#
_cell.length_a   1.000
_cell.length_b   1.000
_cell.length_c   1.000
_cell.angle_alpha   90.00
_cell.angle_beta   90.00
_cell.angle_gamma   90.00
#
_symmetry.space_group_name_H-M   'P 1'
#
loop_
_entity.id
_entity.type
_entity.pdbx_description
1 polymer ?
#
loop_
_entity_poly.entity_id
_entity_poly.type
_entity_poly.pdbx_seq_one_letter_code
_entity_poly.pdbx_strand_id
1 'polypeptide(L)' 'MKQSEFFSSRWGLILAALGMAVGTGNIWRFPRIVAENGGGSFL' A
#
# COMPACT_ATOMS: atom_id res chain seq x y z
N MET A 1 7.97 -30.46 14.53
CA MET A 1 8.30 -29.62 13.35
C MET A 1 7.29 -28.48 13.33
N LYS A 2 7.73 -27.21 13.29
CA LYS A 2 6.84 -26.05 13.36
C LYS A 2 6.31 -25.78 11.96
N GLN A 3 5.02 -26.02 11.72
CA GLN A 3 4.37 -25.73 10.44
C GLN A 3 4.38 -24.21 10.22
N SER A 4 4.89 -23.75 9.08
CA SER A 4 4.81 -22.34 8.71
C SER A 4 3.43 -22.05 8.13
N GLU A 5 2.72 -21.11 8.75
CA GLU A 5 1.41 -20.63 8.27
C GLU A 5 1.59 -19.86 6.96
N PHE A 6 0.88 -20.29 5.92
CA PHE A 6 0.86 -19.63 4.62
C PHE A 6 -0.55 -19.15 4.28
N PHE A 7 -0.64 -18.09 3.47
CA PHE A 7 -1.92 -17.69 2.91
C PHE A 7 -2.48 -18.79 2.02
N SER A 8 -3.73 -19.17 2.26
CA SER A 8 -4.44 -20.22 1.51
C SER A 8 -4.57 -19.91 0.01
N SER A 9 -4.53 -18.63 -0.39
CA SER A 9 -4.60 -18.21 -1.78
C SER A 9 -3.63 -17.06 -2.09
N ARG A 10 -3.08 -17.06 -3.31
CA ARG A 10 -2.29 -15.94 -3.86
C ARG A 10 -3.08 -14.64 -3.84
N TRP A 11 -4.37 -14.70 -4.11
CA TRP A 11 -5.26 -13.53 -4.03
C TRP A 11 -5.39 -13.03 -2.59
N GLY A 12 -5.47 -13.93 -1.61
CA GLY A 12 -5.47 -13.57 -0.19
C GLY A 12 -4.20 -12.84 0.23
N LEU A 13 -3.05 -13.32 -0.26
CA LEU A 13 -1.76 -12.65 -0.03
C LEU A 13 -1.71 -11.27 -0.68
N ILE A 14 -2.13 -11.14 -1.95
CA ILE A 14 -2.13 -9.87 -2.67
C ILE A 14 -3.06 -8.85 -2.00
N LEU A 15 -4.27 -9.25 -1.61
CA LEU A 15 -5.23 -8.37 -0.95
C LEU A 15 -4.74 -7.94 0.44
N ALA A 16 -4.15 -8.85 1.22
CA ALA A 16 -3.54 -8.51 2.51
C ALA A 16 -2.38 -7.52 2.34
N ALA A 17 -1.51 -7.75 1.35
CA ALA A 17 -0.41 -6.84 1.03
C ALA A 17 -0.90 -5.47 0.57
N LEU A 18 -1.92 -5.41 -0.29
CA LEU A 18 -2.55 -4.16 -0.73
C LEU A 18 -3.19 -3.41 0.44
N GLY A 19 -3.88 -4.11 1.35
CA GLY A 19 -4.46 -3.51 2.56
C GLY A 19 -3.40 -2.92 3.50
N MET A 20 -2.22 -3.54 3.59
CA MET A 20 -1.09 -2.98 4.34
C MET A 20 -0.44 -1.79 3.63
N ALA A 21 -0.36 -1.81 2.30
CA ALA A 21 0.27 -0.76 1.51
C ALA A 21 -0.59 0.50 1.35
N VAL A 22 -1.92 0.36 1.32
CA VAL A 22 -2.88 1.46 1.15
C VAL A 22 -3.40 1.89 2.53
N GLY A 23 -2.69 2.81 3.18
CA GLY A 23 -3.09 3.41 4.45
C GLY A 23 -3.62 4.84 4.32
N THR A 24 -4.20 5.37 5.41
CA THR A 24 -4.71 6.75 5.53
C THR A 24 -3.66 7.80 5.12
N GLY A 25 -2.37 7.53 5.34
CA GLY A 25 -1.27 8.39 4.91
C GLY A 25 -1.19 8.57 3.39
N ASN A 26 -1.42 7.51 2.61
CA ASN A 26 -1.38 7.59 1.13
C ASN A 26 -2.58 8.34 0.55
N ILE A 27 -3.68 8.49 1.30
CA ILE A 27 -4.86 9.22 0.83
C ILE A 27 -4.69 10.73 1.07
N TRP A 28 -4.11 11.13 2.21
CA TRP A 28 -4.09 12.55 2.62
C TRP A 28 -2.71 13.21 2.51
N ARG A 29 -1.63 12.48 2.76
CA ARG A 29 -0.26 13.02 2.70
C ARG A 29 0.27 13.04 1.28
N PHE A 30 -0.05 12.03 0.47
CA PHE A 30 0.41 11.97 -0.92
C PHE A 30 -0.08 13.16 -1.76
N PRO A 31 -1.39 13.53 -1.78
CA PRO A 31 -1.82 14.68 -2.57
C PRO A 31 -1.20 16.01 -2.11
N ARG A 32 -0.96 16.15 -0.81
CA ARG A 32 -0.30 17.33 -0.25
C ARG A 32 1.15 17.45 -0.74
N ILE A 33 1.92 16.36 -0.67
CA ILE A 33 3.31 16.33 -1.15
C ILE A 33 3.36 16.58 -2.65
N VAL A 34 2.47 15.97 -3.43
CA VAL A 34 2.36 16.23 -4.87
C VAL A 34 2.14 17.72 -5.13
N ALA A 35 1.20 18.35 -4.43
CA ALA A 35 0.93 19.79 -4.57
C ALA A 35 2.13 20.67 -4.17
N GLU A 36 2.86 20.30 -3.11
CA GLU A 36 4.05 21.03 -2.64
C GLU A 36 5.26 20.89 -3.59
N ASN A 37 5.36 19.80 -4.36
CA ASN A 37 6.50 19.49 -5.22
C ASN A 37 6.24 19.74 -6.73
N GLY A 38 5.41 20.73 -7.06
CA GLY A 38 5.14 21.12 -8.46
C GLY A 38 3.92 20.43 -9.09
N GLY A 39 3.11 19.73 -8.30
CA GLY A 39 1.86 19.13 -8.76
C GLY A 39 2.09 17.98 -9.72
N GLY A 40 1.51 18.05 -10.92
CA GLY A 40 1.59 16.98 -11.91
C GLY A 40 3.00 16.65 -12.42
N SER A 41 3.98 17.53 -12.19
CA SER A 41 5.40 17.27 -12.50
C SER A 41 6.13 16.41 -11.46
N PHE A 42 5.46 16.03 -10.37
CA PHE A 42 6.03 15.22 -9.29
C PHE A 42 6.16 13.73 -9.64
N LEU A 43 5.37 13.26 -10.60
CA LEU A 43 5.37 11.87 -11.11
C LEU A 43 6.32 11.74 -12.30
#